data_AF-A0A7C8V603-F1
#
_entry.id   AF-A0A7C8V603-F1
#
_cell.length_a   1.000
_cell.length_b   1.000
_cell.length_c   1.000
_cell.angle_alpha   90.00
_cell.angle_beta   90.00
_cell.angle_gamma   90.00
#
_symmetry.space_group_name_H-M   'P 1'
#
loop_
_entity.id
_entity.type
_entity.pdbx_description
1 polymer ?
#
loop_
_entity_poly.entity_id
_entity_poly.type
_entity_poly.pdbx_seq_one_letter_code
_entity_poly.pdbx_strand_id
1 'polypeptide(L)'
;MEFHNETSTNPSKETTGFRWVLTSEERSNIAKILEIEEDSISHVKGNVMCRERMQCGGCGKLSGLDDLVHNAVTARVHSRDFILEVMAGGPQTRVYAHKMQCSNCSQGYEGVFINWGGYME
;
A
#
# COMPACT_ATOMS: atom_id res chain seq x y z
N MET A 1 -45.60 -12.36 -19.88
CA MET A 1 -44.71 -12.29 -18.69
C MET A 1 -43.31 -12.55 -19.20
N GLU A 2 -42.60 -11.48 -19.55
CA GLU A 2 -41.22 -11.54 -19.99
C GLU A 2 -40.35 -11.39 -18.75
N PHE A 3 -39.62 -12.45 -18.40
CA PHE A 3 -38.63 -12.41 -17.34
C PHE A 3 -37.39 -11.73 -17.90
N HIS A 4 -37.18 -10.48 -17.50
CA HIS A 4 -35.95 -9.76 -17.81
C HIS A 4 -34.79 -10.33 -17.01
N ASN A 5 -33.73 -10.57 -17.76
CA ASN A 5 -32.45 -11.18 -17.42
C ASN A 5 -31.70 -10.33 -16.38
N GLU A 6 -31.51 -10.84 -15.16
CA GLU A 6 -30.54 -10.28 -14.22
C GLU A 6 -29.18 -10.92 -14.48
N THR A 7 -28.50 -10.38 -15.50
CA THR A 7 -27.09 -10.64 -15.72
C THR A 7 -26.33 -10.20 -14.48
N SER A 8 -25.85 -11.17 -13.71
CA SER A 8 -24.83 -11.02 -12.68
C SER A 8 -23.76 -10.05 -13.19
N THR A 9 -23.71 -8.85 -12.60
CA THR A 9 -22.71 -7.85 -12.92
C THR A 9 -21.40 -8.33 -12.30
N ASN A 10 -20.71 -9.19 -13.03
CA ASN A 10 -19.32 -9.52 -12.78
C ASN A 10 -18.52 -8.23 -13.07
N PRO A 11 -18.01 -7.49 -12.07
CA PRO A 11 -17.25 -6.30 -12.36
C PRO A 11 -15.82 -6.76 -12.65
N SER A 12 -15.58 -7.25 -13.87
CA SER A 12 -14.27 -7.07 -14.50
C SER A 12 -14.11 -5.58 -14.84
N LYS A 13 -14.10 -4.74 -13.81
CA LYS A 13 -13.86 -3.31 -13.94
C LYS A 13 -12.36 -3.15 -13.82
N GLU A 14 -11.72 -2.83 -14.93
CA GLU A 14 -10.34 -2.33 -14.96
C GLU A 14 -10.19 -1.31 -13.83
N THR A 15 -9.54 -1.72 -12.74
CA THR A 15 -9.33 -0.84 -11.61
C THR A 15 -8.13 0.00 -12.01
N THR A 16 -8.38 1.16 -12.62
CA THR A 16 -7.33 2.12 -12.98
C THR A 16 -6.68 2.63 -11.71
N GLY A 17 -5.54 2.03 -11.37
CA GLY A 17 -4.81 2.30 -10.14
C GLY A 17 -3.61 3.16 -10.37
N PHE A 18 -3.26 3.92 -9.34
CA PHE A 18 -2.09 4.76 -9.33
C PHE A 18 -0.90 3.92 -8.89
N ARG A 19 0.08 3.76 -9.78
CA ARG A 19 1.33 3.08 -9.45
C ARG A 19 2.18 4.01 -8.59
N TRP A 20 2.34 3.65 -7.32
CA TRP A 20 3.28 4.27 -6.42
C TRP A 20 4.61 3.54 -6.54
N VAL A 21 5.53 4.12 -7.31
CA VAL A 21 6.89 3.58 -7.47
C VAL A 21 7.66 3.75 -6.17
N LEU A 22 8.25 2.67 -5.66
CA LEU A 22 9.02 2.65 -4.43
C LEU A 22 10.32 3.43 -4.62
N THR A 23 10.47 4.56 -3.92
CA THR A 23 11.67 5.38 -3.97
C THR A 23 12.80 4.78 -3.12
N SER A 24 14.04 5.25 -3.31
CA SER A 24 15.18 4.85 -2.48
C SER A 24 14.98 5.26 -1.01
N GLU A 25 14.41 6.43 -0.75
CA GLU A 25 14.10 6.90 0.60
C GLU A 25 13.06 6.01 1.28
N GLU A 26 11.98 5.67 0.57
CA GLU A 26 10.96 4.76 1.08
C GLU A 26 11.54 3.36 1.36
N ARG A 27 12.38 2.85 0.47
CA ARG A 27 13.05 1.55 0.66
C ARG A 27 13.92 1.55 1.91
N SER A 28 14.75 2.58 2.09
CA SER A 28 15.59 2.73 3.28
C SER A 28 14.75 2.83 4.56
N ASN A 29 13.62 3.54 4.50
CA ASN A 29 12.74 3.68 5.64
C ASN A 29 12.02 2.37 5.99
N ILE A 30 11.53 1.62 5.00
CA ILE A 30 10.92 0.30 5.21
C ILE A 30 11.93 -0.65 5.85
N ALA A 31 13.16 -0.68 5.34
CA ALA A 31 14.22 -1.53 5.88
C ALA A 31 14.47 -1.22 7.38
N LYS A 32 14.50 0.06 7.75
CA LYS A 32 14.61 0.50 9.16
C LYS A 32 13.40 0.07 10.00
N ILE A 33 12.17 0.24 9.51
CA ILE A 33 10.94 -0.13 10.24
C ILE A 33 10.87 -1.63 10.51
N LEU A 34 11.29 -2.43 9.52
CA LEU A 34 11.25 -3.89 9.57
C LEU A 34 12.51 -4.52 10.16
N GLU A 35 13.55 -3.72 10.44
CA GLU A 35 14.86 -4.18 10.96
C GLU A 35 15.53 -5.22 10.04
N ILE A 36 15.55 -4.92 8.73
CA ILE A 36 16.16 -5.75 7.68
C ILE A 36 17.16 -4.93 6.85
N GLU A 37 17.94 -5.62 6.02
CA GLU A 37 18.76 -4.98 4.99
C GLU A 37 17.90 -4.53 3.79
N GLU A 38 18.27 -3.41 3.15
CA GLU A 38 17.53 -2.89 1.99
C GLU A 38 17.45 -3.88 0.83
N ASP A 39 18.50 -4.68 0.65
CA ASP A 39 18.59 -5.70 -0.41
C ASP A 39 17.53 -6.79 -0.27
N SER A 40 17.05 -7.06 0.95
CA SER A 40 15.99 -8.04 1.20
C SER A 40 14.67 -7.69 0.51
N ILE A 41 14.45 -6.41 0.17
CA ILE A 41 13.26 -5.95 -0.56
C ILE A 41 13.59 -5.33 -1.92
N SER A 42 14.80 -5.52 -2.45
CA SER A 42 15.27 -4.98 -3.74
C SER A 42 14.37 -5.33 -4.95
N HIS A 43 13.69 -6.47 -4.87
CA HIS A 43 12.70 -6.95 -5.84
C HIS A 43 11.39 -6.15 -5.83
N VAL A 44 11.06 -5.49 -4.71
CA VAL A 44 9.85 -4.66 -4.58
C VAL A 44 10.02 -3.36 -5.35
N LYS A 45 9.14 -3.11 -6.34
CA LYS A 45 9.15 -1.90 -7.18
C LYS A 45 8.14 -0.84 -6.78
N GLY A 46 7.14 -1.20 -6.00
CA GLY A 46 6.04 -0.31 -5.66
C GLY A 46 4.74 -1.06 -5.42
N ASN A 47 3.67 -0.29 -5.36
CA ASN A 47 2.32 -0.79 -5.16
C ASN A 47 1.29 0.00 -5.97
N VAL A 48 0.13 -0.61 -6.18
CA VAL A 48 -1.00 0.01 -6.87
C VAL A 48 -2.00 0.50 -5.83
N MET A 49 -2.32 1.78 -5.89
CA MET A 49 -3.21 2.45 -4.94
C MET A 49 -4.45 3.01 -5.62
N CYS A 50 -5.51 3.20 -4.84
CA CYS A 50 -6.74 3.83 -5.30
C CYS A 50 -6.65 5.33 -5.60
N ARG A 51 -5.50 5.96 -5.36
CA ARG A 51 -5.30 7.40 -5.50
C ARG A 51 -3.84 7.76 -5.71
N GLU A 52 -3.60 8.97 -6.22
CA GLU A 52 -2.27 9.58 -6.29
C GLU A 52 -1.64 9.75 -4.91
N ARG A 53 -0.31 9.90 -4.90
CA ARG A 53 0.45 10.22 -3.69
C ARG A 53 0.01 11.58 -3.16
N MET A 54 -0.14 11.69 -1.85
CA MET A 54 -0.48 12.93 -1.17
C MET A 54 0.74 13.56 -0.54
N GLN A 55 0.85 14.89 -0.62
CA GLN A 55 1.86 15.60 0.15
C GLN A 55 1.43 15.68 1.62
N CYS A 56 2.33 15.32 2.54
CA CYS A 56 2.12 15.46 3.97
C CYS A 56 2.08 16.93 4.36
N GLY A 57 0.99 17.39 4.98
CA GLY A 57 0.87 18.77 5.46
C GLY A 57 1.81 19.14 6.62
N GLY A 58 2.46 18.15 7.25
CA GLY A 58 3.40 18.39 8.37
C GLY A 58 4.86 18.54 7.92
N CYS A 59 5.35 17.63 7.08
CA CYS A 59 6.77 17.61 6.67
C CYS A 59 7.01 17.68 5.17
N GLY A 60 5.97 17.75 4.34
CA GLY A 60 6.09 17.83 2.89
C GLY A 60 6.42 16.51 2.18
N LYS A 61 6.70 15.42 2.89
CA LYS A 61 6.90 14.07 2.33
C LYS A 61 5.68 13.60 1.54
N LEU A 62 5.88 13.01 0.37
CA LEU A 62 4.81 12.32 -0.37
C LEU A 62 4.42 11.00 0.31
N SER A 63 3.13 10.68 0.32
CA SER A 63 2.62 9.43 0.87
C SER A 63 3.16 8.24 0.09
N GLY A 64 3.49 7.16 0.78
CA GLY A 64 4.28 6.06 0.25
C GLY A 64 3.94 4.68 0.78
N LEU A 65 4.61 3.66 0.23
CA LEU A 65 4.53 2.30 0.75
C LEU A 65 5.12 2.20 2.17
N ASP A 66 6.12 3.02 2.47
CA ASP A 66 6.72 3.10 3.80
C ASP A 66 5.72 3.60 4.87
N ASP A 67 4.78 4.47 4.51
CA ASP A 67 3.69 4.88 5.39
C ASP A 67 2.74 3.70 5.67
N LEU A 68 2.37 2.90 4.67
CA LEU A 68 1.56 1.69 4.89
C LEU A 68 2.23 0.74 5.88
N VAL A 69 3.53 0.50 5.70
CA VAL A 69 4.33 -0.37 6.57
C VAL A 69 4.43 0.20 7.98
N HIS A 70 4.76 1.49 8.10
CA HIS A 70 4.80 2.18 9.39
C HIS A 70 3.47 2.01 10.13
N ASN A 71 2.34 2.30 9.48
CA ASN A 71 1.03 2.23 10.13
C ASN A 71 0.67 0.79 10.52
N ALA A 72 0.99 -0.20 9.67
CA ALA A 72 0.75 -1.62 9.98
C ALA A 72 1.52 -2.09 11.22
N VAL A 73 2.80 -1.71 11.33
CA VAL A 73 3.66 -2.05 12.47
C VAL A 73 3.26 -1.29 13.72
N THR A 74 3.08 0.04 13.63
CA THR A 74 2.72 0.90 14.76
C THR A 74 1.36 0.52 15.36
N ALA A 75 0.37 0.21 14.53
CA ALA A 75 -0.94 -0.27 14.98
C ALA A 75 -0.95 -1.75 15.39
N ARG A 76 0.16 -2.48 15.23
CA ARG A 76 0.32 -3.92 15.52
C ARG A 76 -0.72 -4.81 14.82
N VAL A 77 -1.18 -4.39 13.64
CA VAL A 77 -2.18 -5.14 12.85
C VAL A 77 -1.52 -6.30 12.11
N HIS A 78 -0.24 -6.14 11.74
CA HIS A 78 0.55 -7.15 11.06
C HIS A 78 1.89 -7.36 11.76
N SER A 79 2.38 -8.60 11.80
CA SER A 79 3.75 -8.88 12.19
C SER A 79 4.71 -8.44 11.08
N ARG A 80 5.98 -8.22 11.43
CA ARG A 80 7.03 -7.90 10.45
C ARG A 80 7.17 -9.02 9.41
N ASP A 81 7.17 -10.27 9.86
CA ASP A 81 7.25 -11.44 8.98
C ASP A 81 6.11 -11.47 7.97
N PHE A 82 4.87 -11.20 8.41
CA PHE A 82 3.73 -11.13 7.50
C PHE A 82 3.87 -10.01 6.47
N ILE A 83 4.39 -8.85 6.87
CA ILE A 83 4.64 -7.74 5.93
C ILE A 83 5.67 -8.13 4.87
N LEU A 84 6.74 -8.84 5.26
CA LEU A 84 7.76 -9.34 4.34
C LEU A 84 7.19 -10.39 3.37
N GLU A 85 6.35 -11.30 3.86
CA GLU A 85 5.64 -12.27 3.02
C GLU A 85 4.74 -11.58 1.98
N VAL A 86 4.02 -10.52 2.37
CA VAL A 86 3.19 -9.73 1.45
C VAL A 86 4.04 -8.95 0.45
N MET A 87 5.20 -8.43 0.86
CA MET A 87 6.13 -7.75 -0.05
C MET A 87 6.73 -8.70 -1.09
N ALA A 88 7.03 -9.94 -0.70
CA ALA A 88 7.60 -10.95 -1.59
C ALA A 88 6.56 -11.64 -2.48
N GLY A 89 5.36 -11.88 -1.95
CA GLY A 89 4.32 -12.71 -2.58
C GLY A 89 3.12 -11.94 -3.15
N GLY A 90 3.01 -10.62 -2.91
CA GLY A 90 1.83 -9.84 -3.26
C GLY A 90 0.68 -9.97 -2.26
N PRO A 91 -0.44 -9.23 -2.46
CA PRO A 91 -1.55 -9.18 -1.52
C PRO A 91 -2.29 -10.52 -1.41
N GLN A 92 -2.40 -11.05 -0.20
CA GLN A 92 -3.03 -12.35 0.06
C GLN A 92 -4.55 -12.26 0.28
N THR A 93 -5.33 -11.85 -0.72
CA THR A 93 -6.80 -12.08 -0.85
C THR A 93 -7.81 -11.00 -0.41
N ARG A 94 -7.46 -9.98 0.39
CA ARG A 94 -8.44 -8.93 0.77
C ARG A 94 -7.86 -7.51 0.74
N VAL A 95 -8.61 -6.60 0.12
CA VAL A 95 -8.31 -5.16 0.07
C VAL A 95 -9.07 -4.44 1.18
N TYR A 96 -8.37 -3.61 1.95
CA TYR A 96 -8.95 -2.84 3.04
C TYR A 96 -8.64 -1.34 2.87
N ALA A 97 -9.54 -0.50 3.39
CA ALA A 97 -9.32 0.93 3.48
C ALA A 97 -8.51 1.26 4.73
N HIS A 98 -7.42 2.00 4.56
CA HIS A 98 -6.52 2.42 5.61
C HIS A 98 -6.61 3.94 5.81
N LYS A 99 -6.73 4.38 7.07
CA LYS A 99 -6.26 5.72 7.45
C LYS A 99 -4.75 5.63 7.62
N MET A 100 -4.03 6.62 7.11
CA MET A 100 -2.56 6.60 7.17
C MET A 100 -2.02 7.83 7.88
N GLN A 101 -0.98 7.63 8.67
CA GLN A 101 -0.10 8.65 9.22
C GLN A 101 1.24 8.66 8.47
N CYS A 102 1.86 9.83 8.37
CA CYS A 102 3.19 9.98 7.80
C CYS A 102 4.24 9.25 8.65
N SER A 103 5.05 8.41 8.02
CA SER A 103 6.14 7.67 8.65
C SER A 103 7.22 8.57 9.26
N ASN A 104 7.34 9.80 8.77
CA ASN A 104 8.36 10.76 9.20
C ASN A 104 7.91 11.66 10.36
N CYS A 105 6.68 12.20 10.32
CA CYS A 105 6.21 13.17 11.33
C CYS A 105 4.89 12.80 12.02
N SER A 106 4.34 11.61 11.75
CA SER A 106 3.09 11.08 12.31
C SER A 106 1.82 11.89 12.02
N GLN A 107 1.91 12.97 11.24
CA GLN A 107 0.73 13.71 10.77
C GLN A 107 -0.17 12.80 9.92
N GLY A 108 -1.47 12.83 10.18
CA GLY A 108 -2.46 12.07 9.40
C GLY A 108 -2.63 12.65 7.99
N TYR A 109 -2.71 11.76 7.00
CA TYR A 109 -3.17 12.11 5.66
C TYR A 109 -4.70 12.18 5.62
N GLU A 110 -5.23 13.05 4.75
CA GLU A 110 -6.68 13.16 4.58
C GLU A 110 -7.26 12.04 3.69
N GLY A 111 -8.39 11.50 4.11
CA GLY A 111 -9.13 10.46 3.39
C GLY A 111 -8.66 9.04 3.70
N VAL A 112 -8.98 8.13 2.79
CA VAL A 112 -8.66 6.70 2.92
C VAL A 112 -7.76 6.24 1.78
N PHE A 113 -7.01 5.18 2.05
CA PHE A 113 -6.04 4.58 1.15
C PHE A 113 -6.36 3.10 0.99
N ILE A 114 -6.54 2.62 -0.24
CA ILE A 114 -6.75 1.21 -0.52
C ILE A 114 -5.56 0.75 -1.36
N ASN A 115 -4.85 -0.26 -0.85
CA ASN A 115 -3.77 -0.93 -1.56
C ASN A 115 -4.34 -2.14 -2.32
N TRP A 116 -4.18 -2.14 -3.64
CA TRP A 116 -4.63 -3.21 -4.52
C TRP A 116 -3.55 -4.26 -4.81
N GLY A 117 -2.30 -4.02 -4.36
CA GLY A 117 -1.21 -4.98 -4.46
C GLY A 117 0.12 -4.40 -4.90
N GLY A 118 1.19 -5.18 -4.75
CA GLY A 118 2.50 -4.94 -5.36
C GLY A 118 2.54 -5.37 -6.82
N TYR A 119 3.53 -4.88 -7.57
CA TYR A 119 3.86 -5.40 -8.89
C TYR A 119 5.34 -5.78 -8.97
N MET A 120 5.60 -6.93 -9.61
CA MET A 120 6.93 -7.46 -9.94
C MET A 120 6.96 -7.55 -11.47
N GLU A 121 7.88 -6.82 -12.11
CA GLU A 121 8.22 -7.04 -13.52
C GLU A 121 9.61 -7.66 -13.58
#